data_AF-A0A1I1ZIP9-F1
#
_entry.id   AF-A0A1I1ZIP9-F1
#
_cell.length_a   1.000
_cell.length_b   1.000
_cell.length_c   1.000
_cell.angle_alpha   90.00
_cell.angle_beta   90.00
_cell.angle_gamma   90.00
#
_symmetry.space_group_name_H-M   'P 1'
#
loop_
_entity.id
_entity.type
_entity.pdbx_description
1 polymer ?
#
loop_
_entity_poly.entity_id
_entity_poly.type
_entity_poly.pdbx_seq_one_letter_code
_entity_poly.pdbx_strand_id
1 'polypeptide(L)'
;MPKASPTAPAPQPAEPASYEAALEELEQLVGRIESGQLPLEQMLAGYQRGAELLVFCRGRLEAVQDQIKVLENGTLQPWTQD
;
A
#
# COMPACT_ATOMS: atom_id res chain seq x y z
N MET A 1 -17.16 -43.20 6.23
CA MET A 1 -17.29 -41.93 5.48
C MET A 1 -16.11 -41.05 5.90
N PRO A 2 -15.25 -40.58 4.97
CA PRO A 2 -14.10 -39.77 5.32
C PRO A 2 -14.57 -38.35 5.69
N LYS A 3 -14.14 -37.85 6.86
CA LYS A 3 -14.35 -36.46 7.26
C LYS A 3 -13.37 -35.57 6.48
N ALA A 4 -13.90 -34.66 5.66
CA ALA A 4 -13.10 -33.62 5.04
C ALA A 4 -12.61 -32.63 6.12
N SER A 5 -11.30 -32.47 6.21
CA SER A 5 -10.65 -31.46 7.05
C SER A 5 -10.88 -30.07 6.45
N PRO A 6 -11.07 -29.01 7.26
CA PRO A 6 -11.14 -27.65 6.74
C PRO A 6 -9.73 -27.22 6.33
N THR A 7 -9.54 -26.95 5.05
CA THR A 7 -8.35 -26.24 4.54
C THR A 7 -8.30 -24.86 5.18
N ALA A 8 -7.27 -24.60 5.99
CA ALA A 8 -7.00 -23.29 6.57
C ALA A 8 -6.75 -22.26 5.44
N PRO A 9 -7.22 -21.00 5.58
CA PRO A 9 -6.95 -19.96 4.60
C PRO A 9 -5.45 -19.73 4.49
N ALA A 10 -4.93 -19.66 3.26
CA ALA A 10 -3.55 -19.24 3.01
C ALA A 10 -3.31 -17.84 3.61
N PRO A 11 -2.10 -17.53 4.12
CA PRO A 11 -1.83 -16.23 4.71
C PRO A 11 -1.94 -15.16 3.64
N GLN A 12 -2.94 -14.29 3.76
CA GLN A 12 -3.03 -13.08 2.96
C GLN A 12 -1.92 -12.13 3.45
N PRO A 13 -1.18 -11.46 2.54
CA PRO A 13 -0.21 -10.47 2.93
C PRO A 13 -0.88 -9.43 3.83
N ALA A 14 -0.37 -9.25 5.04
CA ALA A 14 -0.92 -8.26 5.97
C ALA A 14 -0.80 -6.85 5.37
N GLU A 15 -1.80 -6.01 5.64
CA GLU A 15 -1.73 -4.59 5.28
C GLU A 15 -0.56 -3.91 6.01
N PRO A 16 0.12 -2.95 5.37
CA PRO A 16 1.22 -2.22 5.99
C PRO A 16 0.77 -1.46 7.24
N ALA A 17 1.63 -1.40 8.26
CA ALA A 17 1.33 -0.71 9.51
C ALA A 17 1.30 0.83 9.36
N SER A 18 2.06 1.39 8.41
CA SER A 18 2.13 2.83 8.13
C SER A 18 2.46 3.11 6.66
N TYR A 19 2.36 4.38 6.26
CA TYR A 19 2.77 4.83 4.93
C TYR A 19 4.26 4.58 4.67
N GLU A 20 5.11 4.89 5.65
CA GLU A 20 6.55 4.70 5.59
C GLU A 20 6.90 3.22 5.45
N ALA A 21 6.21 2.34 6.20
CA ALA A 21 6.41 0.91 6.09
C ALA A 21 6.00 0.37 4.70
N ALA A 22 4.89 0.89 4.14
CA ALA A 22 4.45 0.53 2.80
C ALA A 22 5.44 0.99 1.72
N LEU A 23 5.99 2.19 1.88
CA LEU A 23 6.97 2.77 0.97
C LEU A 23 8.30 1.99 1.01
N GLU A 24 8.80 1.69 2.20
CA GLU A 24 10.03 0.90 2.39
C GLU A 24 9.88 -0.50 1.75
N GLU A 25 8.74 -1.16 1.97
CA GLU A 25 8.49 -2.46 1.35
C GLU A 25 8.45 -2.37 -0.18
N LEU A 26 7.85 -1.31 -0.73
CA LEU A 26 7.78 -1.08 -2.16
C LEU A 26 9.17 -0.84 -2.77
N GLU A 27 10.01 -0.02 -2.12
CA GLU A 27 11.40 0.23 -2.55
C GLU A 27 12.23 -1.06 -2.55
N GLN A 28 12.12 -1.87 -1.49
CA GLN A 28 12.81 -3.17 -1.43
C GLN A 28 12.31 -4.15 -2.50
N LEU A 29 11.02 -4.12 -2.81
CA LEU A 29 10.44 -4.96 -3.84
C LEU A 29 10.92 -4.55 -5.24
N VAL A 30 10.88 -3.25 -5.55
CA VAL A 30 11.37 -2.70 -6.81
C VAL A 30 12.87 -3.01 -6.97
N GLY A 31 13.68 -2.78 -5.92
CA GLY A 31 15.10 -3.08 -5.97
C GLY A 31 15.41 -4.56 -6.26
N ARG A 32 14.58 -5.50 -5.76
CA ARG A 32 14.70 -6.94 -6.07
C ARG A 32 14.28 -7.29 -7.49
N ILE A 33 13.30 -6.59 -8.05
CA ILE A 33 12.87 -6.76 -9.44
C ILE A 33 13.95 -6.23 -10.38
N GLU A 34 14.47 -5.03 -10.11
CA GLU A 34 15.51 -4.38 -10.91
C GLU A 34 16.86 -5.10 -10.85
N SER A 35 17.19 -5.74 -9.73
CA SER A 35 18.41 -6.56 -9.61
C SER A 35 18.34 -7.85 -10.42
N GLY A 36 17.17 -8.22 -10.95
CA GLY A 36 16.95 -9.48 -11.68
C GLY A 36 17.07 -10.72 -10.79
N GLN A 37 17.08 -10.56 -9.47
CA GLN A 37 17.21 -11.67 -8.51
C GLN A 37 15.89 -12.37 -8.22
N LEU A 38 14.77 -11.83 -8.71
CA LEU A 38 13.45 -12.39 -8.48
C LEU A 38 13.14 -13.51 -9.50
N PRO A 39 12.92 -14.76 -9.06
CA PRO A 39 12.53 -15.84 -9.97
C PRO A 39 11.22 -15.54 -10.68
N LEU A 40 11.05 -16.04 -11.90
CA LEU A 40 9.84 -15.82 -12.72
C LEU A 40 8.53 -16.15 -11.97
N GLU A 41 8.53 -17.26 -11.21
CA GLU A 41 7.36 -17.68 -10.42
C GLU A 41 6.99 -16.66 -9.33
N GLN A 42 7.96 -15.90 -8.83
CA GLN A 42 7.75 -14.86 -7.82
C GLN A 42 7.51 -13.48 -8.43
N MET A 43 7.77 -13.28 -9.73
CA MET A 43 7.54 -11.99 -10.38
C MET A 43 6.08 -11.57 -10.30
N LEU A 44 5.14 -12.47 -10.60
CA LEU A 44 3.72 -12.15 -10.53
C LEU A 44 3.29 -11.74 -9.12
N ALA A 45 3.73 -12.49 -8.11
CA ALA A 45 3.46 -12.18 -6.71
C ALA A 45 4.07 -10.83 -6.29
N GLY A 46 5.30 -10.54 -6.74
CA GLY A 46 5.95 -9.25 -6.51
C GLY A 46 5.20 -8.09 -7.14
N TYR A 47 4.76 -8.22 -8.40
CA TYR A 47 3.94 -7.21 -9.06
C TYR A 47 2.61 -6.98 -8.33
N GLN A 48 1.95 -8.05 -7.90
CA GLN A 48 0.67 -7.95 -7.20
C GLN A 48 0.83 -7.25 -5.85
N ARG A 49 1.87 -7.60 -5.08
CA ARG A 49 2.19 -6.91 -3.84
C ARG A 49 2.54 -5.43 -4.07
N GLY A 50 3.32 -5.13 -5.10
CA GLY A 50 3.64 -3.75 -5.47
C GLY A 50 2.39 -2.93 -5.78
N ALA A 51 1.42 -3.51 -6.50
CA ALA A 51 0.15 -2.86 -6.79
C ALA A 51 -0.67 -2.58 -5.51
N GLU A 52 -0.73 -3.55 -4.57
CA GLU A 52 -1.38 -3.37 -3.27
C GLU A 52 -0.75 -2.22 -2.45
N LEU A 53 0.58 -2.19 -2.39
CA LEU A 53 1.32 -1.13 -1.69
C LEU A 53 1.06 0.24 -2.30
N LEU A 54 1.01 0.35 -3.63
CA LEU A 54 0.69 1.59 -4.32
C LEU A 54 -0.74 2.08 -4.03
N VAL A 55 -1.72 1.17 -4.00
CA VAL A 55 -3.11 1.49 -3.64
C VAL A 55 -3.17 2.00 -2.20
N PHE A 56 -2.50 1.33 -1.27
CA PHE A 56 -2.43 1.76 0.13
C PHE A 56 -1.82 3.17 0.27
N CYS A 57 -0.66 3.40 -0.35
CA CYS A 57 0.02 4.70 -0.31
C CYS A 57 -0.86 5.82 -0.86
N ARG A 58 -1.53 5.59 -1.99
CA ARG A 58 -2.45 6.57 -2.58
C ARG A 58 -3.62 6.87 -1.66
N GLY A 59 -4.25 5.84 -1.09
CA GLY A 59 -5.38 6.02 -0.16
C GLY A 59 -4.99 6.82 1.08
N ARG A 60 -3.77 6.64 1.61
CA ARG A 60 -3.25 7.45 2.73
C ARG A 60 -3.09 8.91 2.35
N LEU A 61 -2.52 9.20 1.18
CA LEU A 61 -2.35 10.58 0.70
C LEU A 61 -3.69 11.27 0.43
N GLU A 62 -4.66 10.56 -0.14
CA GLU A 62 -6.02 11.07 -0.35
C GLU A 62 -6.71 11.39 0.97
N ALA A 63 -6.62 10.50 1.96
CA ALA A 63 -7.19 10.73 3.29
C ALA A 63 -6.58 11.94 4.01
N VAL A 64 -5.28 12.21 3.80
CA VAL A 64 -4.61 13.40 4.33
C VAL A 64 -5.07 14.66 3.59
N GLN A 65 -5.16 14.62 2.26
CA GLN A 65 -5.68 15.74 1.46
C GLN A 65 -7.11 16.10 1.86
N ASP A 66 -7.97 15.12 2.07
CA ASP A 66 -9.36 15.39 2.45
C ASP A 66 -9.46 15.97 3.85
N GLN A 67 -8.61 15.55 4.79
CA GLN A 67 -8.51 16.19 6.10
C GLN A 67 -8.07 17.65 5.99
N ILE A 68 -7.07 17.95 5.15
CA ILE A 68 -6.63 19.33 4.90
C ILE A 68 -7.78 20.17 4.33
N LYS A 69 -8.50 19.68 3.32
CA LYS A 69 -9.66 20.38 2.74
C LYS A 69 -10.75 20.66 3.78
N VAL A 70 -11.00 19.73 4.70
CA VAL A 70 -11.98 19.94 5.78
C VAL A 70 -11.50 21.03 6.75
N LEU A 71 -10.21 21.08 7.08
CA LEU A 71 -9.63 22.15 7.89
C LEU A 71 -9.69 23.51 7.18
N GLU A 72 -9.42 23.56 5.88
CA GLU A 72 -9.52 24.78 5.05
C GLU A 72 -10.98 25.27 4.96
N ASN A 73 -11.94 24.36 4.82
CA ASN A 73 -13.36 24.69 4.82
C ASN A 73 -13.90 25.13 6.21
N GLY A 74 -13.21 24.76 7.30
CA GLY A 74 -13.50 25.21 8.67
C GLY A 74 -12.79 26.52 9.06
N THR A 75 -11.79 26.95 8.28
CA THR A 75 -10.97 28.13 8.53
C THR A 75 -10.78 28.88 7.22
N LEU A 76 -11.84 29.53 6.74
CA LEU A 76 -11.74 30.49 5.65
C LEU A 76 -10.99 31.74 6.17
N GLN A 77 -9.66 31.70 6.16
CA GLN A 77 -8.88 32.91 5.94
C GLN A 77 -8.47 32.93 4.47
N PRO A 78 -8.91 33.94 3.70
CA PRO A 78 -8.33 34.17 2.39
C PRO A 78 -6.84 34.45 2.63
N TRP A 79 -5.98 33.65 2.00
CA TRP A 79 -4.57 33.99 1.92
C TRP A 79 -4.47 35.21 0.99
N THR A 80 -4.57 36.40 1.56
CA THR A 80 -4.21 37.65 0.90
C THR A 80 -2.72 37.85 1.07
N GLN A 81 -1.98 37.56 0.00
CA GLN A 81 -0.58 37.93 -0.12
C GLN A 81 -0.54 39.38 -0.66
N ASP A 82 -0.20 40.34 0.20
CA ASP A 82 0.35 41.64 -0.24
C ASP A 82 1.80 41.45 -0.71
#